data_AF-A0A0Q5NAG5-F1
#
_entry.id   AF-A0A0Q5NAG5-F1
#
_cell.length_a   1.000
_cell.length_b   1.000
_cell.length_c   1.000
_cell.angle_alpha   90.00
_cell.angle_beta   90.00
_cell.angle_gamma   90.00
#
_symmetry.space_group_name_H-M   'P 1'
#
loop_
_entity.id
_entity.type
_entity.pdbx_description
1 polymer ?
#
loop_
_entity_poly.entity_id
_entity_poly.type
_entity_poly.pdbx_seq_one_letter_code
_entity_poly.pdbx_strand_id
1 'polypeptide(L)'
;MTLKSFGQKVVSFLKTALFSFICIVFLFLLIWTFCYSLHIFYLFVLTLIAAIVAFFKKQNRKFITITLLIGLGIFILSTPYNLKQYNRHAEAFQKQINNGYHLNFKEKCGIYGTLLIITVGDIIPFPEASIQNFYLLFPKKSKTRIFYDDDYLAAPDIQRLLNTKGKQQVAWNKWGERFNQNFRFAAAYDPCTLEVTDEGNQKKATLVTYFHYRKNYTTHNANHYLYGLFAFRIDEGLFWYLQHEGWLHPYTSVWIAKFDK
;
A
#
# COMPACT_ATOMS: atom_id res chain seq x y z
N MET A 1 -4.40 -41.64 13.35
CA MET A 1 -5.16 -40.41 13.00
C MET A 1 -5.72 -40.62 11.60
N THR A 2 -7.05 -40.63 11.41
CA THR A 2 -7.66 -40.90 10.10
C THR A 2 -7.66 -39.65 9.22
N LEU A 3 -7.57 -39.79 7.88
CA LEU A 3 -7.66 -38.67 6.93
C LEU A 3 -8.88 -37.77 7.21
N LYS A 4 -10.00 -38.38 7.61
CA LYS A 4 -11.26 -37.69 7.96
C LYS A 4 -11.11 -36.80 9.20
N SER A 5 -10.40 -37.28 10.24
CA SER A 5 -10.12 -36.51 11.45
C SER A 5 -9.12 -35.36 11.21
N PHE A 6 -8.17 -35.55 10.29
CA PHE A 6 -7.23 -34.51 9.88
C PHE A 6 -7.95 -33.40 9.09
N GLY A 7 -8.76 -33.77 8.09
CA GLY A 7 -9.54 -32.80 7.30
C GLY A 7 -10.49 -31.95 8.16
N GLN A 8 -11.16 -32.56 9.15
CA GLN A 8 -12.03 -31.81 10.07
C GLN A 8 -11.25 -30.80 10.94
N LYS A 9 -10.05 -31.16 11.41
CA LYS A 9 -9.18 -30.23 12.17
C LYS A 9 -8.71 -29.08 11.30
N VAL A 10 -8.29 -29.35 10.06
CA VAL A 10 -7.87 -28.31 9.10
C VAL A 10 -9.01 -27.33 8.82
N VAL A 11 -10.23 -27.82 8.55
CA VAL A 11 -11.39 -26.94 8.31
C VAL A 11 -11.72 -26.08 9.54
N SER A 12 -11.66 -26.65 10.75
CA SER A 12 -11.89 -25.90 11.98
C SER A 12 -10.84 -24.81 12.21
N PHE A 13 -9.57 -25.13 11.94
CA PHE A 13 -8.48 -24.18 11.98
C PHE A 13 -8.67 -23.04 10.99
N LEU A 14 -8.95 -23.35 9.72
CA LEU A 14 -9.19 -22.36 8.66
C LEU A 14 -10.35 -21.42 8.99
N LYS A 15 -11.47 -21.95 9.49
CA LYS A 15 -12.61 -21.13 9.97
C LYS A 15 -12.19 -20.20 11.09
N THR A 16 -11.30 -20.67 11.96
CA THR A 16 -10.82 -19.89 13.09
C THR A 16 -9.89 -18.78 12.65
N ALA A 17 -8.92 -19.09 11.79
CA ALA A 17 -8.02 -18.12 11.18
C ALA A 17 -8.79 -17.04 10.41
N LEU A 18 -9.78 -17.44 9.58
CA LEU A 18 -10.59 -16.50 8.80
C LEU A 18 -11.36 -15.53 9.69
N PHE A 19 -12.00 -16.01 10.76
CA PHE A 19 -12.69 -15.13 11.70
C PHE A 19 -11.73 -14.16 12.39
N SER A 20 -10.58 -14.64 12.86
CA SER A 20 -9.57 -13.78 13.49
C SER A 20 -9.09 -12.71 12.51
N PHE A 21 -8.85 -13.08 11.25
CA PHE A 21 -8.50 -12.16 10.18
C PHE A 21 -9.58 -11.08 9.97
N ILE A 22 -10.86 -11.47 9.90
CA ILE A 22 -11.98 -10.53 9.77
C ILE A 22 -12.01 -9.55 10.96
N CYS A 23 -11.81 -10.04 12.19
CA CYS A 23 -11.76 -9.18 13.37
C CYS A 23 -10.59 -8.18 13.29
N ILE A 24 -9.40 -8.63 12.89
CA ILE A 24 -8.21 -7.77 12.75
C ILE A 24 -8.45 -6.68 11.71
N VAL A 25 -8.95 -7.06 10.52
CA VAL A 25 -9.27 -6.10 9.45
C VAL A 25 -10.32 -5.09 9.91
N PHE A 26 -11.37 -5.57 10.58
CA PHE A 26 -12.44 -4.69 11.08
C PHE A 26 -11.92 -3.69 12.12
N LEU A 27 -11.12 -4.15 13.09
CA LEU A 27 -10.53 -3.28 14.12
C LEU A 27 -9.56 -2.26 13.51
N PHE A 28 -8.73 -2.70 12.57
CA PHE A 28 -7.83 -1.81 11.85
C PHE A 28 -8.60 -0.70 11.11
N LEU A 29 -9.64 -1.07 10.34
CA LEU A 29 -10.46 -0.10 9.61
C LEU A 29 -11.24 0.82 10.55
N LEU A 30 -11.72 0.32 11.69
CA LEU A 30 -12.37 1.15 12.72
C LEU A 30 -11.41 2.22 13.25
N ILE A 31 -10.18 1.83 13.61
CA ILE A 31 -9.17 2.78 14.12
C ILE A 31 -8.76 3.77 13.02
N TRP A 32 -8.54 3.29 11.79
CA TRP A 32 -8.14 4.15 10.69
C TRP A 32 -9.24 5.18 10.32
N THR A 33 -10.49 4.73 10.22
CA THR A 33 -11.64 5.63 9.95
C THR A 33 -11.84 6.65 11.06
N PHE A 34 -11.58 6.29 12.32
CA PHE A 34 -11.53 7.22 13.44
C PHE A 34 -10.43 8.27 13.27
N CYS A 35 -9.20 7.85 12.98
CA CYS A 35 -8.05 8.73 12.81
C CYS A 35 -8.26 9.75 11.68
N TYR A 36 -8.84 9.33 10.56
CA TYR A 36 -9.22 10.22 9.45
C TYR A 36 -10.54 10.96 9.67
N SER A 37 -11.23 10.76 10.79
CA SER A 37 -12.52 11.37 11.11
C SER A 37 -13.59 11.12 10.04
N LEU A 38 -13.63 9.92 9.47
CA LEU A 38 -14.63 9.55 8.47
C LEU A 38 -15.97 9.22 9.13
N HIS A 39 -17.09 9.61 8.54
CA HIS A 39 -18.42 9.37 9.15
C HIS A 39 -18.75 7.87 9.25
N ILE A 40 -18.21 7.04 8.35
CA ILE A 40 -18.38 5.59 8.38
C ILE A 40 -17.85 4.95 9.67
N PHE A 41 -16.98 5.64 10.41
CA PHE A 41 -16.53 5.25 11.74
C PHE A 41 -17.71 4.93 12.68
N TYR A 42 -18.74 5.78 12.70
CA TYR A 42 -19.90 5.59 13.60
C TYR A 42 -20.64 4.29 13.27
N LEU A 43 -20.74 3.93 11.99
CA LEU A 43 -21.32 2.66 11.57
C LEU A 43 -20.47 1.46 12.04
N PHE A 44 -19.15 1.56 11.95
CA PHE A 44 -18.27 0.50 12.46
C PHE A 44 -18.38 0.35 13.98
N VAL A 45 -18.52 1.44 14.73
CA VAL A 45 -18.77 1.39 16.17
C VAL A 45 -20.08 0.65 16.47
N LEU A 46 -21.17 1.00 15.79
CA LEU A 46 -22.47 0.33 15.98
C LEU A 46 -22.40 -1.16 15.64
N THR A 47 -21.71 -1.50 14.56
CA THR A 47 -21.50 -2.88 14.13
C THR A 47 -20.66 -3.66 15.15
N LEU A 48 -19.60 -3.05 15.69
CA LEU A 48 -18.77 -3.64 16.74
C LEU A 48 -19.57 -3.87 18.03
N ILE A 49 -20.38 -2.89 18.45
CA ILE A 49 -21.27 -3.03 19.61
C ILE A 49 -22.24 -4.20 19.41
N ALA A 50 -22.88 -4.31 18.24
CA ALA A 50 -23.77 -5.42 17.92
C ALA A 50 -23.05 -6.78 17.97
N ALA A 51 -21.82 -6.85 17.43
CA ALA A 51 -20.98 -8.04 17.48
C ALA A 51 -20.59 -8.43 18.92
N ILE A 52 -20.22 -7.45 19.75
CA ILE A 52 -19.87 -7.66 21.17
C ILE A 52 -21.09 -8.12 21.97
N VAL A 53 -22.25 -7.48 21.80
CA VAL A 53 -23.50 -7.89 22.46
C VAL A 53 -23.88 -9.31 22.06
N ALA A 54 -23.75 -9.67 20.77
CA ALA A 54 -24.01 -11.02 20.30
C ALA A 54 -23.05 -12.05 20.94
N PHE A 55 -21.76 -11.70 21.06
CA PHE A 55 -20.75 -12.52 21.74
C PHE A 55 -21.13 -12.78 23.21
N PHE A 56 -21.48 -11.74 23.97
CA PHE A 56 -21.88 -11.90 25.37
C PHE A 56 -23.21 -12.65 25.55
N LYS A 57 -24.13 -12.54 24.58
CA LYS A 57 -25.35 -13.35 24.52
C LYS A 57 -25.12 -14.79 24.07
N LYS A 58 -23.86 -15.22 23.93
CA LYS A 58 -23.46 -16.57 23.47
C LYS A 58 -24.05 -16.96 22.11
N GLN A 59 -24.28 -15.98 21.23
CA GLN A 59 -24.69 -16.25 19.85
C GLN A 59 -23.59 -17.03 19.11
N ASN A 60 -24.00 -17.78 18.09
CA ASN A 60 -23.06 -18.55 17.29
C ASN A 60 -22.05 -17.60 16.60
N ARG A 61 -20.78 -17.99 16.57
CA ARG A 61 -19.70 -17.31 15.83
C ARG A 61 -20.10 -16.90 14.42
N LYS A 62 -20.88 -17.73 13.71
CA LYS A 62 -21.40 -17.42 12.37
C LYS A 62 -22.18 -16.10 12.34
N PHE A 63 -23.00 -15.82 13.36
CA PHE A 63 -23.76 -14.58 13.45
C PHE A 63 -22.82 -13.38 13.57
N ILE A 64 -21.85 -13.43 14.49
CA ILE A 64 -20.84 -12.38 14.67
C ILE A 64 -20.06 -12.14 13.37
N THR A 65 -19.61 -13.19 12.70
CA THR A 65 -18.94 -13.10 11.40
C THR A 65 -19.81 -12.36 10.39
N ILE A 66 -21.09 -12.74 10.26
CA ILE A 66 -22.02 -12.10 9.33
C ILE A 66 -22.22 -10.61 9.68
N THR A 67 -22.39 -10.27 10.95
CA THR A 67 -22.51 -8.88 11.40
C THR A 67 -21.31 -8.03 10.99
N LEU A 68 -20.09 -8.53 11.24
CA LEU A 68 -18.86 -7.83 10.85
C LEU A 68 -18.74 -7.70 9.32
N LEU A 69 -19.07 -8.76 8.58
CA LEU A 69 -19.07 -8.75 7.11
C LEU A 69 -20.08 -7.76 6.52
N ILE A 70 -21.26 -7.60 7.15
CA ILE A 70 -22.23 -6.58 6.74
C ILE A 70 -21.62 -5.18 6.90
N GLY A 71 -20.97 -4.90 8.03
CA GLY A 71 -20.28 -3.62 8.24
C GLY A 71 -19.20 -3.36 7.17
N LEU A 72 -18.38 -4.37 6.86
CA LEU A 72 -17.38 -4.29 5.79
C LEU A 72 -18.02 -4.09 4.41
N GLY A 73 -19.13 -4.77 4.13
CA GLY A 73 -19.89 -4.61 2.89
C GLY A 73 -20.41 -3.18 2.72
N ILE A 74 -20.98 -2.58 3.78
CA ILE A 74 -21.43 -1.18 3.74
C ILE A 74 -20.26 -0.23 3.54
N PHE A 75 -19.10 -0.48 4.17
CA PHE A 75 -17.89 0.30 3.94
C PHE A 75 -17.47 0.31 2.47
N ILE A 76 -17.45 -0.87 1.82
CA ILE A 76 -17.12 -1.02 0.39
C ILE A 76 -18.15 -0.28 -0.48
N LEU A 77 -19.45 -0.46 -0.22
CA LEU A 77 -20.51 0.24 -0.97
C LEU A 77 -20.47 1.76 -0.79
N SER A 78 -19.99 2.22 0.37
CA SER A 78 -19.84 3.65 0.70
C SER A 78 -18.50 4.24 0.23
N THR A 79 -17.66 3.47 -0.47
CA THR A 79 -16.32 3.91 -0.92
C THR A 79 -16.33 5.26 -1.64
N PRO A 80 -17.23 5.55 -2.61
CA PRO A 80 -17.24 6.85 -3.27
C PRO A 80 -17.44 8.03 -2.30
N TYR A 81 -18.31 7.86 -1.31
CA TYR A 81 -18.56 8.85 -0.28
C TYR A 81 -17.35 9.01 0.66
N ASN A 82 -16.80 7.89 1.12
CA ASN A 82 -15.65 7.85 2.02
C ASN A 82 -14.42 8.48 1.37
N LEU A 83 -14.17 8.21 0.08
CA LEU A 83 -13.08 8.81 -0.68
C LEU A 83 -13.23 10.32 -0.82
N LYS A 84 -14.45 10.82 -1.06
CA LYS A 84 -14.71 12.26 -1.11
C LYS A 84 -14.39 12.95 0.21
N GLN A 85 -14.76 12.33 1.33
CA GLN A 85 -14.45 12.86 2.66
C GLN A 85 -12.94 12.79 2.95
N TYR A 86 -12.32 11.65 2.67
CA TYR A 86 -10.87 11.45 2.77
C TYR A 86 -10.09 12.52 1.99
N ASN A 87 -10.43 12.76 0.71
CA ASN A 87 -9.74 13.74 -0.13
C ASN A 87 -9.82 15.16 0.46
N ARG A 88 -10.98 15.57 0.98
CA ARG A 88 -11.14 16.88 1.64
C ARG A 88 -10.27 17.00 2.89
N HIS A 89 -10.21 15.94 3.71
CA HIS A 89 -9.40 15.96 4.92
C HIS A 89 -7.90 15.94 4.58
N ALA A 90 -7.48 15.16 3.58
CA ALA A 90 -6.11 15.14 3.09
C ALA A 90 -5.68 16.53 2.56
N GLU A 91 -6.53 17.19 1.78
CA GLU A 91 -6.31 18.58 1.33
C GLU A 91 -6.18 19.56 2.50
N ALA A 92 -7.03 19.43 3.52
CA ALA A 92 -6.98 20.27 4.71
C ALA A 92 -5.66 20.07 5.49
N PHE A 93 -5.22 18.83 5.67
CA PHE A 93 -3.94 18.51 6.30
C PHE A 93 -2.76 19.08 5.50
N GLN A 94 -2.79 18.94 4.17
CA GLN A 94 -1.73 19.50 3.33
C GLN A 94 -1.68 21.03 3.43
N LYS A 95 -2.85 21.69 3.46
CA LYS A 95 -2.94 23.14 3.66
C LYS A 95 -2.41 23.57 5.03
N GLN A 96 -2.73 22.82 6.09
CA GLN A 96 -2.21 23.05 7.43
C GLN A 96 -0.68 22.99 7.46
N ILE A 97 -0.09 21.94 6.88
CA ILE A 97 1.36 21.77 6.75
C ILE A 97 1.98 22.92 5.95
N ASN A 98 1.38 23.29 4.81
CA ASN A 98 1.88 24.37 3.96
C ASN A 98 1.86 25.73 4.65
N ASN A 99 0.95 25.94 5.60
CA ASN A 99 0.87 27.13 6.43
C ASN A 99 1.80 27.09 7.65
N GLY A 100 2.66 26.07 7.79
CA GLY A 100 3.63 25.93 8.87
C GLY A 100 3.09 25.32 10.16
N TYR A 101 1.85 24.80 10.15
CA TYR A 101 1.29 24.11 11.31
C TYR A 101 1.65 22.63 11.30
N HIS A 102 1.85 22.06 12.49
CA HIS A 102 2.07 20.62 12.66
C HIS A 102 0.73 19.87 12.77
N LEU A 103 0.72 18.65 12.23
CA LEU A 103 -0.36 17.71 12.46
C LEU A 103 -0.26 17.07 13.85
N ASN A 104 -1.41 16.85 14.49
CA ASN A 104 -1.48 16.13 15.76
C ASN A 104 -1.27 14.62 15.57
N PHE A 105 -1.14 13.89 16.68
CA PHE A 105 -0.90 12.45 16.66
C PHE A 105 -2.00 11.67 15.92
N LYS A 106 -3.27 12.03 16.12
CA LYS A 106 -4.42 11.36 15.48
C LYS A 106 -4.35 11.50 13.95
N GLU A 107 -4.05 12.70 13.46
CA GLU A 107 -3.91 13.00 12.03
C GLU A 107 -2.73 12.25 11.41
N LYS A 108 -1.59 12.22 12.11
CA LYS A 108 -0.41 11.42 11.71
C LYS A 108 -0.74 9.93 11.62
N CYS A 109 -1.44 9.38 12.62
CA CYS A 109 -1.91 7.99 12.60
C CYS A 109 -2.86 7.72 11.45
N GLY A 110 -3.70 8.68 11.09
CA GLY A 110 -4.55 8.61 9.90
C GLY A 110 -3.67 8.36 8.68
N ILE A 111 -2.80 9.32 8.35
CA ILE A 111 -1.92 9.27 7.17
C ILE A 111 -1.08 7.99 7.16
N TYR A 112 -0.50 7.61 8.31
CA TYR A 112 0.27 6.38 8.44
C TYR A 112 -0.57 5.13 8.12
N GLY A 113 -1.81 5.08 8.60
CA GLY A 113 -2.72 3.99 8.28
C GLY A 113 -3.13 3.95 6.80
N THR A 114 -3.17 5.08 6.10
CA THR A 114 -3.33 5.09 4.63
C THR A 114 -2.15 4.40 3.95
N LEU A 115 -0.93 4.68 4.39
CA LEU A 115 0.25 3.99 3.85
C LEU A 115 0.16 2.47 4.05
N LEU A 116 -0.32 2.01 5.22
CA LEU A 116 -0.55 0.59 5.48
C LEU A 116 -1.60 -0.02 4.54
N ILE A 117 -2.70 0.70 4.30
CA ILE A 117 -3.75 0.26 3.34
C ILE A 117 -3.18 0.14 1.94
N ILE A 118 -2.42 1.15 1.47
CA ILE A 118 -1.75 1.13 0.17
C ILE A 118 -0.78 -0.05 0.10
N THR A 119 0.08 -0.20 1.11
CA THR A 119 1.05 -1.30 1.21
C THR A 119 0.37 -2.66 1.05
N VAL A 120 -0.72 -2.92 1.77
CA VAL A 120 -1.45 -4.20 1.70
C VAL A 120 -2.23 -4.34 0.39
N GLY A 121 -2.89 -3.27 -0.06
CA GLY A 121 -3.68 -3.25 -1.28
C GLY A 121 -2.84 -3.50 -2.54
N ASP A 122 -1.58 -3.07 -2.51
CA ASP A 122 -0.66 -3.18 -3.63
C ASP A 122 0.06 -4.55 -3.72
N ILE A 123 -0.06 -5.43 -2.71
CA ILE A 123 0.64 -6.74 -2.70
C ILE A 123 0.40 -7.56 -3.98
N ILE A 124 -0.84 -7.52 -4.50
CA ILE A 124 -1.22 -8.28 -5.70
C ILE A 124 -0.96 -7.49 -6.99
N PRO A 125 -1.48 -6.25 -7.16
CA PRO A 125 -1.34 -5.55 -8.43
C PRO A 125 0.06 -4.94 -8.63
N PHE A 126 0.76 -4.56 -7.56
CA PHE A 126 2.04 -3.83 -7.58
C PHE A 126 2.96 -4.29 -6.44
N PRO A 127 3.40 -5.55 -6.42
CA PRO A 127 4.16 -6.11 -5.30
C PRO A 127 5.44 -5.32 -4.99
N GLU A 128 6.10 -4.75 -5.99
CA GLU A 128 7.30 -3.93 -5.80
C GLU A 128 6.98 -2.63 -5.07
N ALA A 129 5.87 -1.96 -5.42
CA ALA A 129 5.41 -0.76 -4.71
C ALA A 129 5.03 -1.11 -3.26
N SER A 130 4.37 -2.25 -3.05
CA SER A 130 4.06 -2.77 -1.72
C SER A 130 5.33 -3.00 -0.88
N ILE A 131 6.34 -3.68 -1.44
CA ILE A 131 7.64 -3.90 -0.79
C ILE A 131 8.29 -2.56 -0.45
N GLN A 132 8.29 -1.62 -1.40
CA GLN A 132 8.91 -0.32 -1.21
C GLN A 132 8.27 0.45 -0.04
N ASN A 133 6.94 0.51 -0.03
CA ASN A 133 6.14 1.14 1.03
C ASN A 133 6.30 0.44 2.38
N PHE A 134 6.29 -0.89 2.42
CA PHE A 134 6.48 -1.67 3.64
C PHE A 134 7.81 -1.32 4.32
N TYR A 135 8.87 -1.19 3.54
CA TYR A 135 10.19 -0.93 4.08
C TYR A 135 10.43 0.53 4.50
N LEU A 136 9.54 1.48 4.14
CA LEU A 136 9.53 2.83 4.73
C LEU A 136 9.12 2.81 6.20
N LEU A 137 8.37 1.79 6.64
CA LEU A 137 7.90 1.66 8.02
C LEU A 137 9.03 1.34 9.00
N PHE A 138 10.19 0.90 8.49
CA PHE A 138 11.30 0.42 9.30
C PHE A 138 12.57 1.20 9.00
N PRO A 139 13.24 1.78 10.00
CA PRO A 139 14.51 2.45 9.78
C PRO A 139 15.60 1.42 9.47
N LYS A 140 16.58 1.80 8.65
CA LYS A 140 17.80 1.01 8.39
C LYS A 140 19.04 1.89 8.52
N LYS A 141 20.02 1.45 9.32
CA LYS A 141 21.25 2.21 9.59
C LYS A 141 22.00 2.62 8.32
N SER A 142 22.15 1.70 7.36
CA SER A 142 22.84 1.98 6.10
C SER A 142 22.02 2.83 5.13
N LYS A 143 20.72 3.03 5.40
CA LYS A 143 19.73 3.61 4.47
C LYS A 143 19.70 2.97 3.07
N THR A 144 20.25 1.77 2.91
CA THR A 144 20.27 1.04 1.64
C THR A 144 19.62 -0.32 1.81
N ARG A 145 18.62 -0.64 0.99
CA ARG A 145 17.96 -1.96 0.94
C ARG A 145 18.25 -2.62 -0.39
N ILE A 146 18.63 -3.89 -0.35
CA ILE A 146 19.01 -4.69 -1.52
C ILE A 146 17.93 -5.75 -1.72
N PHE A 147 17.46 -5.88 -2.95
CA PHE A 147 16.43 -6.81 -3.39
C PHE A 147 16.99 -7.62 -4.56
N TYR A 148 16.75 -8.92 -4.54
CA TYR A 148 17.12 -9.83 -5.62
C TYR A 148 15.84 -10.26 -6.31
N ASP A 149 15.56 -9.66 -7.46
CA ASP A 149 14.30 -9.75 -8.18
C ASP A 149 14.56 -9.35 -9.65
N ASP A 150 13.97 -10.06 -10.59
CA ASP A 150 14.11 -9.85 -12.03
C ASP A 150 12.82 -9.33 -12.70
N ASP A 151 11.72 -9.16 -11.97
CA ASP A 151 10.43 -8.71 -12.51
C ASP A 151 10.58 -7.37 -13.26
N TYR A 152 11.41 -6.47 -12.75
CA TYR A 152 11.65 -5.16 -13.38
C TYR A 152 12.29 -5.27 -14.77
N LEU A 153 12.95 -6.37 -15.12
CA LEU A 153 13.50 -6.60 -16.46
C LEU A 153 12.39 -6.69 -17.53
N ALA A 154 11.16 -6.99 -17.13
CA ALA A 154 10.02 -7.04 -18.03
C ALA A 154 9.53 -5.64 -18.47
N ALA A 155 9.98 -4.55 -17.83
CA ALA A 155 9.57 -3.20 -18.17
C ALA A 155 10.07 -2.80 -19.58
N PRO A 156 9.20 -2.41 -20.53
CA PRO A 156 9.61 -2.01 -21.88
C PRO A 156 10.71 -0.94 -21.94
N ASP A 157 10.78 -0.02 -20.98
CA ASP A 157 11.83 1.01 -20.95
C ASP A 157 13.17 0.43 -20.46
N ILE A 158 13.14 -0.60 -19.61
CA ILE A 158 14.34 -1.30 -19.15
C ILE A 158 14.86 -2.26 -20.23
N GLN A 159 13.97 -2.99 -20.91
CA GLN A 159 14.35 -3.94 -21.97
C GLN A 159 15.23 -3.31 -23.05
N ARG A 160 14.93 -2.06 -23.45
CA ARG A 160 15.71 -1.30 -24.44
C ARG A 160 17.13 -0.99 -23.97
N LEU A 161 17.36 -0.98 -22.66
CA LEU A 161 18.63 -0.63 -22.03
C LEU A 161 19.46 -1.86 -21.65
N LEU A 162 18.89 -3.07 -21.65
CA LEU A 162 19.60 -4.30 -21.22
C LEU A 162 20.81 -4.68 -22.08
N ASN A 163 20.89 -4.17 -23.31
CA ASN A 163 22.04 -4.37 -24.19
C ASN A 163 23.04 -3.21 -24.16
N THR A 164 22.74 -2.15 -23.41
CA THR A 164 23.62 -0.99 -23.26
C THR A 164 24.44 -1.14 -21.99
N LYS A 165 25.76 -1.21 -22.12
CA LYS A 165 26.67 -1.32 -20.96
C LYS A 165 26.74 -0.01 -20.18
N GLY A 166 26.99 -0.14 -18.87
CA GLY A 166 27.19 1.00 -17.98
C GLY A 166 25.90 1.56 -17.39
N LYS A 167 25.99 2.78 -16.84
CA LYS A 167 24.90 3.44 -16.11
C LYS A 167 23.99 4.22 -17.04
N GLN A 168 22.70 3.91 -17.01
CA GLN A 168 21.65 4.55 -17.77
C GLN A 168 20.60 5.13 -16.82
N GLN A 169 20.08 6.31 -17.13
CA GLN A 169 18.96 6.89 -16.40
C GLN A 169 17.65 6.35 -16.96
N VAL A 170 16.75 5.96 -16.07
CA VAL A 170 15.40 5.50 -16.41
C VAL A 170 14.42 6.49 -15.80
N ALA A 171 13.80 7.29 -16.66
CA ALA A 171 12.75 8.21 -16.27
C ALA A 171 11.38 7.60 -16.61
N TRP A 172 10.53 7.45 -15.60
CA TRP A 172 9.19 6.89 -15.76
C TRP A 172 8.21 7.96 -16.25
N ASN A 173 8.20 8.25 -17.54
CA ASN A 173 7.51 9.42 -18.10
C ASN A 173 5.96 9.36 -18.13
N LYS A 174 5.30 8.43 -17.43
CA LYS A 174 3.96 7.98 -17.89
C LYS A 174 2.94 7.61 -16.80
N TRP A 175 3.06 8.14 -15.58
CA TRP A 175 2.04 7.90 -14.52
C TRP A 175 0.62 8.34 -14.92
N GLY A 176 0.51 9.41 -15.72
CA GLY A 176 -0.76 9.95 -16.22
C GLY A 176 -1.27 9.33 -17.53
N GLU A 177 -0.53 8.41 -18.14
CA GLU A 177 -0.93 7.81 -19.43
C GLU A 177 -1.72 6.51 -19.22
N ARG A 178 -2.92 6.46 -19.80
CA ARG A 178 -3.75 5.25 -19.84
C ARG A 178 -3.04 4.16 -20.65
N PHE A 179 -3.07 2.91 -20.17
CA PHE A 179 -2.39 1.76 -20.81
C PHE A 179 -0.85 1.84 -20.88
N ASN A 180 -0.23 2.60 -20.00
CA ASN A 180 1.22 2.58 -19.86
C ASN A 180 1.72 1.17 -19.47
N GLN A 181 2.45 0.50 -20.36
CA GLN A 181 3.02 -0.83 -20.14
C GLN A 181 4.10 -0.83 -19.03
N ASN A 182 4.67 0.32 -18.71
CA ASN A 182 5.57 0.50 -17.56
C ASN A 182 4.83 0.88 -16.27
N PHE A 183 3.49 0.97 -16.25
CA PHE A 183 2.74 1.54 -15.12
C PHE A 183 3.06 0.87 -13.78
N ARG A 184 3.13 -0.47 -13.74
CA ARG A 184 3.49 -1.23 -12.53
C ARG A 184 4.84 -0.78 -11.96
N PHE A 185 5.85 -0.68 -12.82
CA PHE A 185 7.21 -0.34 -12.43
C PHE A 185 7.36 1.16 -12.14
N ALA A 186 6.68 2.01 -12.90
CA ALA A 186 6.59 3.43 -12.63
C ALA A 186 5.92 3.70 -11.26
N ALA A 187 4.94 2.88 -10.86
CA ALA A 187 4.28 3.00 -9.57
C ALA A 187 5.19 2.63 -8.38
N ALA A 188 6.16 1.74 -8.60
CA ALA A 188 7.07 1.26 -7.58
C ALA A 188 8.39 2.03 -7.50
N TYR A 189 8.85 2.57 -8.62
CA TYR A 189 10.18 3.17 -8.75
C TYR A 189 10.05 4.64 -9.11
N ASP A 190 10.60 5.51 -8.26
CA ASP A 190 10.98 6.85 -8.68
C ASP A 190 12.04 6.76 -9.81
N PRO A 191 12.26 7.84 -10.60
CA PRO A 191 13.33 7.87 -11.59
C PRO A 191 14.63 7.28 -11.05
N CYS A 192 15.19 6.33 -11.79
CA CYS A 192 16.22 5.44 -11.28
C CYS A 192 17.42 5.34 -12.21
N THR A 193 18.51 4.78 -11.70
CA THR A 193 19.70 4.44 -12.49
C THR A 193 19.78 2.94 -12.67
N LEU A 194 19.85 2.49 -13.92
CA LEU A 194 20.10 1.09 -14.30
C LEU A 194 21.56 0.93 -14.70
N GLU A 195 22.28 0.01 -14.06
CA GLU A 195 23.64 -0.38 -14.45
C GLU A 195 23.64 -1.81 -14.96
N VAL A 196 24.09 -2.02 -16.21
CA VAL A 196 24.25 -3.35 -16.79
C VAL A 196 25.73 -3.67 -16.94
N THR A 197 26.11 -4.82 -16.37
CA THR A 197 27.49 -5.33 -16.35
C THR A 197 27.52 -6.77 -16.83
N ASP A 198 28.64 -7.19 -17.44
CA ASP A 198 28.88 -8.60 -17.75
C ASP A 198 29.47 -9.30 -16.50
N GLU A 199 28.88 -10.42 -16.10
CA GLU A 199 29.41 -11.33 -15.07
C GLU A 199 29.59 -12.73 -15.69
N GLY A 200 30.77 -12.98 -16.29
CA GLY A 200 31.07 -14.25 -16.96
C GLY A 200 30.14 -14.49 -18.16
N ASN A 201 29.35 -15.57 -18.10
CA ASN A 201 28.38 -15.93 -19.14
C ASN A 201 27.02 -15.23 -18.99
N GLN A 202 26.81 -14.48 -17.92
CA GLN A 202 25.56 -13.78 -17.63
C GLN A 202 25.75 -12.26 -17.67
N LYS A 203 24.63 -11.54 -17.74
CA LYS A 203 24.54 -10.10 -17.47
C LYS A 203 23.97 -9.91 -16.07
N LYS A 204 24.42 -8.86 -15.39
CA LYS A 204 23.84 -8.36 -14.16
C LYS A 204 23.29 -6.96 -14.39
N ALA A 205 22.00 -6.81 -14.16
CA ALA A 205 21.34 -5.51 -14.07
C ALA A 205 21.25 -5.11 -12.60
N THR A 206 21.60 -3.86 -12.29
CA THR A 206 21.44 -3.26 -10.97
C THR A 206 20.65 -1.96 -11.11
N LEU A 207 19.42 -1.94 -10.60
CA LEU A 207 18.57 -0.75 -10.59
C LEU A 207 18.67 -0.08 -9.22
N VAL A 208 19.03 1.20 -9.20
CA VAL A 208 19.19 2.00 -7.98
C VAL A 208 18.21 3.16 -8.01
N THR A 209 17.37 3.28 -6.98
CA THR A 209 16.46 4.43 -6.82
C THR A 209 16.38 4.86 -5.35
N TYR A 210 16.31 6.17 -5.12
CA TYR A 210 16.07 6.72 -3.79
C TYR A 210 14.57 6.82 -3.58
N PHE A 211 14.01 5.93 -2.76
CA PHE A 211 12.57 5.85 -2.55
C PHE A 211 12.14 6.85 -1.48
N HIS A 212 11.40 7.87 -1.90
CA HIS A 212 10.85 8.89 -1.02
C HIS A 212 9.58 9.52 -1.59
N TYR A 213 8.70 9.97 -0.71
CA TYR A 213 7.59 10.82 -1.11
C TYR A 213 8.03 12.27 -1.35
N ARG A 214 7.32 12.98 -2.22
CA ARG A 214 7.65 14.36 -2.62
C ARG A 214 6.83 15.39 -1.84
N LYS A 215 7.47 16.53 -1.52
CA LYS A 215 6.80 17.67 -0.87
C LYS A 215 5.75 18.25 -1.82
N ASN A 216 4.56 18.54 -1.30
CA ASN A 216 3.46 19.22 -2.02
C ASN A 216 3.10 18.55 -3.36
N TYR A 217 3.29 17.24 -3.44
CA TYR A 217 2.96 16.48 -4.63
C TYR A 217 1.71 15.65 -4.39
N THR A 218 0.86 15.62 -5.40
CA THR A 218 -0.37 14.83 -5.41
C THR A 218 -0.36 13.97 -6.65
N THR A 219 -0.57 12.68 -6.44
CA THR A 219 -0.56 11.69 -7.49
C THR A 219 -1.98 11.25 -7.78
N HIS A 220 -2.38 11.39 -9.04
CA HIS A 220 -3.69 10.97 -9.51
C HIS A 220 -3.52 9.66 -10.28
N ASN A 221 -4.10 8.58 -9.76
CA ASN A 221 -4.10 7.33 -10.51
C ASN A 221 -5.13 7.45 -11.64
N ALA A 222 -4.67 7.53 -12.89
CA ALA A 222 -5.52 7.61 -14.07
C ALA A 222 -5.94 6.22 -14.62
N ASN A 223 -5.39 5.14 -14.07
CA ASN A 223 -5.45 3.80 -14.64
C ASN A 223 -6.26 2.82 -13.76
N HIS A 224 -7.46 3.24 -13.35
CA HIS A 224 -8.44 2.36 -12.70
C HIS A 224 -9.76 2.36 -13.47
N TYR A 225 -10.51 1.25 -13.39
CA TYR A 225 -11.80 1.07 -14.08
C TYR A 225 -12.89 2.06 -13.66
N LEU A 226 -12.65 2.82 -12.58
CA LEU A 226 -13.55 3.85 -12.04
C LEU A 226 -13.05 5.27 -12.34
N TYR A 227 -12.04 5.42 -13.22
CA TYR A 227 -11.54 6.72 -13.64
C TYR A 227 -12.68 7.56 -14.24
N GLY A 228 -12.86 8.78 -13.73
CA GLY A 228 -13.98 9.66 -14.07
C GLY A 228 -15.21 9.56 -13.15
N LEU A 229 -15.38 8.46 -12.39
CA LEU A 229 -16.42 8.34 -11.36
C LEU A 229 -15.95 8.89 -10.01
N PHE A 230 -14.66 8.72 -9.69
CA PHE A 230 -14.00 9.34 -8.56
C PHE A 230 -12.49 9.37 -8.78
N ALA A 231 -11.81 10.38 -8.21
CA ALA A 231 -10.35 10.50 -8.28
C ALA A 231 -9.70 9.74 -7.12
N PHE A 232 -8.92 8.71 -7.42
CA PHE A 232 -8.01 8.12 -6.44
C PHE A 232 -6.76 9.00 -6.34
N ARG A 233 -6.75 9.83 -5.30
CA ARG A 233 -5.75 10.85 -5.03
C ARG A 233 -4.83 10.35 -3.93
N ILE A 234 -3.53 10.26 -4.22
CA ILE A 234 -2.50 9.97 -3.24
C ILE A 234 -1.75 11.27 -2.96
N ASP A 235 -1.94 11.85 -1.78
CA ASP A 235 -1.22 13.04 -1.35
C ASP A 235 0.16 12.69 -0.82
N GLU A 236 1.12 12.52 -1.73
CA GLU A 236 2.51 12.24 -1.39
C GLU A 236 3.09 13.27 -0.41
N GLY A 237 2.65 14.53 -0.49
CA GLY A 237 3.05 15.57 0.45
C GLY A 237 2.77 15.24 1.92
N LEU A 238 1.70 14.48 2.21
CA LEU A 238 1.39 14.03 3.58
C LEU A 238 2.34 12.95 4.06
N PHE A 239 2.73 12.00 3.20
CA PHE A 239 3.73 11.01 3.55
C PHE A 239 5.13 11.63 3.63
N TRP A 240 5.46 12.59 2.76
CA TRP A 240 6.68 13.39 2.87
C TRP A 240 6.75 14.07 4.24
N TYR A 241 5.64 14.63 4.74
CA TYR A 241 5.59 15.20 6.09
C TYR A 241 5.88 14.15 7.17
N LEU A 242 5.30 12.95 7.08
CA LEU A 242 5.62 11.85 8.01
C LEU A 242 7.09 11.41 7.94
N GLN A 243 7.74 11.49 6.77
CA GLN A 243 9.19 11.25 6.66
C GLN A 243 9.99 12.29 7.45
N HIS A 244 9.58 13.56 7.40
CA HIS A 244 10.26 14.66 8.09
C HIS A 244 10.06 14.59 9.60
N GLU A 245 8.89 14.14 10.04
CA GLU A 245 8.57 13.91 11.45
C GLU A 245 9.17 12.59 11.99
N GLY A 246 9.87 11.82 11.17
CA GLY A 246 10.55 10.57 11.58
C GLY A 246 9.63 9.36 11.74
N TRP A 247 8.40 9.41 11.20
CA TRP A 247 7.46 8.29 11.20
C TRP A 247 7.69 7.33 10.03
N LEU A 248 8.24 7.83 8.93
CA LEU A 248 8.61 7.07 7.75
C LEU A 248 10.10 7.26 7.46
N HIS A 249 10.72 6.25 6.87
CA HIS A 249 12.17 6.17 6.76
C HIS A 249 12.60 5.96 5.30
N PRO A 250 12.81 7.06 4.54
CA PRO A 250 13.34 6.99 3.17
C PRO A 250 14.65 6.23 3.09
N TYR A 251 14.87 5.56 1.97
CA TYR A 251 16.05 4.73 1.75
C TYR A 251 16.37 4.60 0.27
N THR A 252 17.62 4.28 -0.04
CA THR A 252 18.05 3.84 -1.36
C THR A 252 17.69 2.38 -1.54
N SER A 253 16.87 2.07 -2.53
CA SER A 253 16.58 0.71 -2.97
C SER A 253 17.52 0.31 -4.10
N VAL A 254 18.04 -0.91 -4.03
CA VAL A 254 18.94 -1.53 -5.00
C VAL A 254 18.35 -2.87 -5.41
N TRP A 255 17.92 -2.99 -6.66
CA TRP A 255 17.33 -4.19 -7.21
C TRP A 255 18.34 -4.85 -8.15
N ILE A 256 18.61 -6.14 -7.93
CA ILE A 256 19.65 -6.87 -8.64
C ILE A 256 19.01 -8.07 -9.33
N ALA A 257 19.18 -8.12 -10.65
CA ALA A 257 18.78 -9.24 -11.49
C ALA A 257 19.99 -9.81 -12.25
N LYS A 258 20.00 -11.13 -12.43
CA LYS A 258 20.96 -11.83 -13.30
C LYS A 258 20.19 -12.51 -14.42
N PHE A 259 20.66 -12.36 -15.65
CA PHE A 259 20.00 -12.90 -16.84
C PHE A 259 21.04 -13.33 -17.88
N ASP A 260 20.63 -14.22 -18.78
CA ASP A 260 21.52 -14.73 -19.82
C ASP A 260 21.78 -13.67 -20.89
N LYS A 261 22.94 -13.79 -21.56
CA LYS A 261 23.44 -12.77 -22.49
C LYS A 261 22.61 -12.60 -23.75
#